data_AF-A0A927X391-F1
#
_entry.id   AF-A0A927X391-F1
#
_cell.length_a   1.000
_cell.length_b   1.000
_cell.length_c   1.000
_cell.angle_alpha   90.00
_cell.angle_beta   90.00
_cell.angle_gamma   90.00
#
_symmetry.space_group_name_H-M   'P 1'
#
loop_
_entity.id
_entity.type
_entity.pdbx_description
1 polymer ?
#
loop_
_entity_poly.entity_id
_entity_poly.type
_entity_poly.pdbx_seq_one_letter_code
_entity_poly.pdbx_strand_id
1 'polypeptide(L)'
;MQIIFGNPGSGKTKVLLEMSAKNNIPILVESDARVQRLMVKAQGYGVKIPAPITINQLNDGIKAVYIDDVKRLVEGVLHVDLKAITINRDEECEVVDLDAR
;
A
#
# COMPACT_ATOMS: atom_id res chain seq x y z
N MET A 1 -10.81 3.51 -7.01
CA MET A 1 -9.45 3.48 -6.40
C MET A 1 -9.41 4.39 -5.18
N GLN A 2 -8.87 3.95 -4.05
CA GLN A 2 -8.73 4.78 -2.85
C GLN A 2 -7.29 5.32 -2.73
N ILE A 3 -7.15 6.61 -2.41
CA ILE A 3 -5.84 7.24 -2.13
C ILE A 3 -5.80 7.60 -0.65
N ILE A 4 -4.77 7.13 0.07
CA ILE A 4 -4.58 7.39 1.50
C ILE A 4 -3.45 8.42 1.67
N PHE A 5 -3.82 9.63 2.07
CA PHE A 5 -2.87 10.70 2.38
C PHE A 5 -2.57 10.77 3.87
N GLY A 6 -1.37 11.24 4.22
CA GLY A 6 -0.99 11.44 5.61
C GLY A 6 0.51 11.63 5.79
N ASN A 7 0.90 12.22 6.91
CA ASN A 7 2.30 12.50 7.25
C ASN A 7 3.07 11.23 7.67
N PRO A 8 4.42 11.25 7.70
CA PRO A 8 5.20 10.21 8.36
C PRO A 8 4.67 9.93 9.77
N GLY A 9 4.52 8.65 10.14
CA GLY A 9 3.99 8.25 11.44
C GLY A 9 2.46 8.27 11.58
N SER A 10 1.70 8.77 10.59
CA SER A 10 0.22 8.87 10.68
C SER A 10 -0.54 7.53 10.61
N GLY A 11 0.14 6.39 10.67
CA GLY A 11 -0.51 5.07 10.65
C GLY A 11 -0.97 4.56 9.27
N LYS A 12 -0.65 5.22 8.14
CA LYS A 12 -1.05 4.76 6.79
C LYS A 12 -0.75 3.30 6.51
N THR A 13 0.46 2.84 6.87
CA THR A 13 0.84 1.44 6.69
C THR A 13 -0.06 0.50 7.51
N LYS A 14 -0.49 0.89 8.73
CA LYS A 14 -1.43 0.10 9.53
C LYS A 14 -2.78 -0.03 8.82
N VAL A 15 -3.34 1.07 8.34
CA VAL A 15 -4.60 1.06 7.57
C VAL A 15 -4.49 0.15 6.35
N LEU A 16 -3.38 0.25 5.62
CA LEU A 16 -3.15 -0.56 4.42
C LEU A 16 -2.98 -2.06 4.73
N LEU A 17 -2.37 -2.40 5.88
CA LEU A 17 -2.30 -3.79 6.39
C LEU A 17 -3.70 -4.33 6.76
N GLU A 18 -4.54 -3.52 7.42
CA GLU A 18 -5.92 -3.90 7.76
C GLU A 18 -6.78 -4.11 6.50
N MET A 19 -6.62 -3.25 5.49
CA MET A 19 -7.28 -3.42 4.18
C MET A 19 -6.81 -4.69 3.47
N SER A 20 -5.50 -4.96 3.48
CA SER A 20 -4.91 -6.18 2.92
C SER A 20 -5.47 -7.43 3.60
N ALA A 21 -5.54 -7.43 4.95
CA ALA A 21 -6.11 -8.53 5.73
C ALA A 21 -7.59 -8.75 5.41
N LYS A 22 -8.38 -7.66 5.37
CA LYS A 22 -9.83 -7.71 5.14
C LYS A 22 -10.18 -8.23 3.75
N ASN A 23 -9.46 -7.78 2.72
CA ASN A 23 -9.80 -8.05 1.33
C ASN A 23 -8.97 -9.18 0.71
N ASN A 24 -8.00 -9.73 1.46
CA ASN A 24 -7.03 -10.72 0.98
C ASN A 24 -6.30 -10.27 -0.30
N ILE A 25 -5.92 -8.99 -0.35
CA ILE A 25 -5.20 -8.37 -1.48
C ILE A 25 -3.74 -8.12 -1.05
N PRO A 26 -2.73 -8.57 -1.81
CA PRO A 26 -1.33 -8.38 -1.46
C PRO A 26 -0.90 -6.92 -1.58
N ILE A 27 0.14 -6.57 -0.82
CA ILE A 27 0.76 -5.25 -0.86
C ILE A 27 2.00 -5.33 -1.77
N LEU A 28 2.03 -4.53 -2.82
CA LEU A 28 3.17 -4.32 -3.69
C LEU A 28 4.16 -3.34 -3.06
N VAL A 29 5.42 -3.75 -3.01
CA VAL A 29 6.54 -2.97 -2.46
C VAL A 29 7.78 -3.05 -3.35
N GLU A 30 8.76 -2.20 -3.09
CA GLU A 30 9.94 -2.06 -3.94
C GLU A 30 11.02 -3.12 -3.72
N SER A 31 11.00 -3.81 -2.56
CA SER A 31 12.08 -4.72 -2.17
C SER A 31 11.65 -5.83 -1.23
N ASP A 32 12.36 -6.96 -1.26
CA ASP A 32 12.17 -8.07 -0.31
C ASP A 32 12.43 -7.64 1.14
N ALA A 33 13.38 -6.72 1.35
CA ALA A 33 13.60 -6.13 2.66
C ALA A 33 12.36 -5.40 3.18
N ARG A 34 11.57 -4.76 2.30
CA ARG A 34 10.30 -4.14 2.68
C ARG A 34 9.20 -5.18 2.91
N VAL A 35 9.16 -6.26 2.13
CA VAL A 35 8.26 -7.41 2.38
C VAL A 35 8.42 -7.90 3.82
N GLN A 36 9.65 -8.18 4.25
CA GLN A 36 9.92 -8.66 5.61
C GLN A 36 9.50 -7.65 6.68
N ARG A 37 9.78 -6.35 6.48
CA ARG A 37 9.36 -5.29 7.41
C ARG A 37 7.85 -5.18 7.55
N LEU A 38 7.10 -5.35 6.45
CA LEU A 38 5.63 -5.36 6.49
C LEU A 38 5.10 -6.59 7.22
N MET A 39 5.67 -7.77 7.00
CA MET A 39 5.28 -8.99 7.72
C MET A 39 5.50 -8.85 9.23
N VAL A 40 6.65 -8.30 9.67
CA VAL A 40 6.92 -8.03 11.09
C VAL A 40 5.91 -7.03 11.68
N LYS A 41 5.56 -5.97 10.94
CA LYS A 41 4.53 -5.01 11.38
C LYS A 41 3.14 -5.66 11.48
N ALA A 42 2.75 -6.46 10.48
CA ALA A 42 1.49 -7.18 10.49
C ALA A 42 1.36 -8.07 11.73
N GLN A 43 2.42 -8.83 12.02
CA GLN A 43 2.51 -9.63 13.24
C GLN A 43 2.42 -8.76 14.50
N GLY A 44 3.15 -7.65 14.56
CA GLY A 44 3.10 -6.72 15.69
C GLY A 44 1.72 -6.09 15.93
N TYR A 45 0.90 -5.97 14.89
CA TYR A 45 -0.48 -5.50 14.99
C TYR A 45 -1.51 -6.62 15.15
N GLY A 46 -1.08 -7.89 15.14
CA GLY A 46 -1.98 -9.04 15.24
C GLY A 46 -2.86 -9.25 14.00
N VAL A 47 -2.47 -8.72 12.83
CA VAL A 47 -3.21 -8.88 11.58
C VAL A 47 -2.56 -9.94 10.69
N LYS A 48 -3.38 -10.78 10.06
CA LYS A 48 -2.94 -11.77 9.07
C LYS A 48 -3.20 -11.21 7.67
N ILE A 49 -2.15 -11.05 6.89
CA ILE A 49 -2.23 -10.55 5.51
C ILE A 49 -1.73 -11.62 4.54
N PRO A 50 -2.16 -11.60 3.26
CA PRO A 50 -1.41 -12.27 2.21
C PRO A 50 0.03 -11.74 2.17
N ALA A 51 0.97 -12.58 1.75
CA ALA A 51 2.37 -12.17 1.64
C ALA A 51 2.49 -10.93 0.72
N PRO A 52 3.14 -9.85 1.17
CA PRO A 52 3.52 -8.75 0.30
C PRO A 52 4.40 -9.24 -0.84
N ILE A 53 4.35 -8.55 -1.97
CA ILE A 53 5.02 -8.93 -3.20
C ILE A 53 5.88 -7.78 -3.73
N THR A 54 6.91 -8.12 -4.50
CA THR A 54 7.70 -7.16 -5.28
C THR A 54 7.25 -7.15 -6.74
N ILE A 55 7.74 -6.17 -7.50
CA ILE A 55 7.39 -6.04 -8.93
C ILE A 55 7.78 -7.30 -9.73
N ASN A 56 8.86 -7.98 -9.34
CA ASN A 56 9.34 -9.21 -9.99
C ASN A 56 8.44 -10.42 -9.77
N GLN A 57 7.52 -10.34 -8.80
CA GLN A 57 6.55 -11.39 -8.49
C GLN A 57 5.19 -11.14 -9.15
N LEU A 58 4.99 -9.98 -9.80
CA LEU A 58 3.78 -9.70 -10.57
C LEU A 58 3.66 -10.66 -11.74
N ASN A 59 2.47 -11.20 -11.93
CA ASN A 59 2.11 -12.11 -13.01
C ASN A 59 0.60 -12.02 -13.28
N ASP A 60 0.13 -12.67 -14.35
CA ASP A 60 -1.27 -12.60 -14.79
C ASP A 60 -2.29 -13.10 -13.76
N GLY A 61 -1.86 -13.86 -12.75
CA GLY A 61 -2.71 -14.31 -11.64
C GLY A 61 -3.04 -13.22 -10.62
N ILE A 62 -2.27 -12.12 -10.58
CA ILE A 62 -2.45 -11.04 -9.61
C ILE A 62 -3.32 -9.94 -10.22
N LYS A 63 -4.60 -9.89 -9.80
CA LYS A 63 -5.60 -8.96 -10.35
C LYS A 63 -5.69 -7.61 -9.62
N ALA A 64 -5.23 -7.54 -8.38
CA ALA A 64 -5.29 -6.33 -7.56
C ALA A 64 -4.13 -6.30 -6.58
N VAL A 65 -3.65 -5.09 -6.26
CA VAL A 65 -2.62 -4.83 -5.26
C VAL A 65 -2.94 -3.56 -4.49
N TYR A 66 -2.46 -3.49 -3.25
CA TYR A 66 -2.25 -2.21 -2.55
C TYR A 66 -0.80 -1.77 -2.71
N ILE A 67 -0.53 -0.46 -2.65
CA ILE A 67 0.84 0.07 -2.73
C ILE A 67 1.14 0.84 -1.45
N ASP A 68 2.18 0.43 -0.73
CA ASP A 68 2.71 1.15 0.42
C ASP A 68 3.86 2.06 -0.05
N ASP A 69 3.73 3.36 0.20
CA ASP A 69 4.68 4.40 -0.22
C ASP A 69 4.98 4.40 -1.74
N VAL A 70 4.05 4.98 -2.51
CA VAL A 70 4.15 5.08 -3.99
C VAL A 70 5.46 5.72 -4.43
N LYS A 71 5.95 6.74 -3.70
CA LYS A 71 7.20 7.41 -4.05
C LYS A 71 8.35 6.42 -4.03
N ARG A 72 8.51 5.70 -2.92
CA ARG A 72 9.55 4.70 -2.76
C ARG A 72 9.44 3.57 -3.77
N LEU A 73 8.24 3.12 -4.09
CA LEU A 73 8.02 2.11 -5.14
C LEU A 73 8.53 2.59 -6.50
N VAL A 74 8.07 3.75 -6.95
CA VAL A 74 8.39 4.27 -8.28
C VAL A 74 9.88 4.62 -8.40
N GLU A 75 10.46 5.26 -7.38
CA GLU A 75 11.89 5.55 -7.35
C GLU A 75 12.75 4.28 -7.34
N GLY A 76 12.33 3.26 -6.57
CA GLY A 76 13.05 1.98 -6.46
C GLY A 76 13.03 1.17 -7.77
N VAL A 77 11.91 1.21 -8.50
CA VAL A 77 11.73 0.45 -9.75
C VAL A 77 12.38 1.16 -10.94
N LEU A 78 12.19 2.48 -11.06
CA LEU A 78 12.64 3.23 -12.23
C LEU A 78 14.06 3.79 -12.08
N HIS A 79 14.64 3.72 -10.87
CA HIS A 79 15.95 4.32 -10.56
C HIS A 79 15.99 5.83 -10.86
N VAL A 80 14.91 6.54 -10.52
CA VAL A 80 14.75 7.98 -10.71
C VAL A 80 14.45 8.69 -9.40
N ASP A 81 14.55 10.02 -9.41
CA ASP A 81 14.06 10.90 -8.35
C ASP A 81 12.65 11.40 -8.74
N LEU A 82 11.62 10.89 -8.06
CA LEU A 82 10.24 11.16 -8.41
C LEU A 82 9.85 12.58 -7.98
N LYS A 83 9.54 13.41 -8.97
CA LYS A 83 9.16 14.81 -8.75
C LYS A 83 7.66 15.05 -8.63
N ALA A 84 6.85 14.34 -9.41
CA ALA A 84 5.40 14.51 -9.43
C ALA A 84 4.69 13.24 -9.93
N ILE A 85 3.45 13.04 -9.51
CA ILE A 85 2.51 12.05 -10.06
C ILE A 85 1.16 12.75 -10.26
N THR A 86 0.52 12.52 -11.40
CA THR A 86 -0.88 12.90 -11.64
C THR A 86 -1.76 11.67 -11.53
N ILE A 87 -2.95 11.80 -10.94
CA ILE A 87 -3.88 10.69 -10.73
C ILE A 87 -5.26 11.10 -11.24
N ASN A 88 -5.79 10.35 -12.21
CA ASN A 88 -7.18 10.48 -12.63
C ASN A 88 -8.08 9.74 -11.62
N ARG A 89 -9.11 10.41 -11.12
CA ARG A 89 -10.16 9.78 -10.31
C ARG A 89 -11.39 9.62 -11.17
N ASP A 90 -11.61 8.40 -11.64
CA ASP A 90 -12.77 8.10 -12.49
C ASP A 90 -14.04 7.76 -11.67
N GLU A 91 -13.98 7.73 -10.34
CA GLU A 91 -15.15 7.51 -9.46
C GLU A 91 -15.04 8.35 -8.17
N GLU A 92 -16.09 9.12 -7.88
CA GLU A 92 -16.27 9.85 -6.62
C GLU A 92 -16.39 8.86 -5.45
N CYS A 93 -15.55 9.03 -4.43
CA CYS A 93 -15.66 8.29 -3.18
C CYS A 93 -15.99 9.32 -2.11
N GLU A 94 -17.25 9.35 -1.63
CA GLU A 94 -17.63 10.17 -0.48
C GLU A 94 -16.78 9.75 0.73
N VAL A 95 -16.02 10.71 1.26
CA VAL A 95 -15.29 10.51 2.52
C VAL A 95 -16.25 10.88 3.64
N VAL A 96 -16.73 9.88 4.36
CA VAL A 96 -17.46 10.12 5.61
C VAL A 96 -16.42 10.52 6.66
N ASP A 97 -16.52 11.76 7.14
CA ASP A 97 -15.69 12.27 8.22
C ASP A 97 -15.99 11.48 9.51
N LEU A 98 -14.97 10.76 10.01
CA LEU A 98 -15.11 9.90 11.19
C LEU A 98 -15.06 10.71 12.50
N ASP A 99 -14.68 11.99 12.44
CA ASP A 99 -14.57 12.89 13.59
C ASP A 99 -15.88 13.69 13.85
N ALA A 100 -16.93 13.47 13.06
CA ALA A 100 -18.23 14.14 13.21
C ALA A 100 -19.19 13.45 14.21
N ARG A 101 -18.69 12.81 15.27
CA ARG A 101 -19.52 12.21 16.35
C ARG A 101 -19.44 12.99 17.65
#